data_AF-A0AAJ1PQ66-F1
#
_entry.id   AF-A0AAJ1PQ66-F1
#
_cell.length_a   1.000
_cell.length_b   1.000
_cell.length_c   1.000
_cell.angle_alpha   90.00
_cell.angle_beta   90.00
_cell.angle_gamma   90.00
#
_symmetry.space_group_name_H-M   'P 1'
#
loop_
_entity.id
_entity.type
_entity.pdbx_description
1 polymer ?
#
loop_
_entity_poly.entity_id
_entity_poly.type
_entity_poly.pdbx_seq_one_letter_code
_entity_poly.pdbx_strand_id
1 'polypeptide(L)'
;MNTAKAQEFDISVVATILGVPIEYAKMPEFLYFVVLPFICVFAALFGILTELRLFRRAYKINFVISFALTFMLLRFGILLLLINTLYTISAAFAAIAFAALFIVGTGLWVYGRSREFYGEYYKAYQIYEERAEKLAGEIKELDDEIKRETEHYVRVEAEYRKAESEGRWAAASRLREELARISANLGRLQSLREQKRKEHLETVRQSVPLPERK
;
A
#
# COMPACT_ATOMS: atom_id res chain seq x y z
N MET A 1 23.14 -56.81 43.22
CA MET A 1 22.23 -55.90 42.52
C MET A 1 22.56 -55.96 41.04
N ASN A 2 21.86 -56.82 40.29
CA ASN A 2 22.04 -56.96 38.85
C ASN A 2 21.13 -55.97 38.15
N THR A 3 21.73 -54.93 37.60
CA THR A 3 21.13 -54.06 36.59
C THR A 3 20.69 -54.94 35.43
N ALA A 4 19.39 -55.01 35.18
CA ALA A 4 18.85 -55.48 33.92
C ALA A 4 19.50 -54.64 32.81
N LYS A 5 20.49 -55.22 32.12
CA LYS A 5 20.89 -54.71 30.81
C LYS A 5 19.67 -54.90 29.94
N ALA A 6 18.85 -53.84 29.85
CA ALA A 6 17.83 -53.75 28.82
C ALA A 6 18.55 -54.11 27.52
N GLN A 7 18.06 -55.16 26.87
CA GLN A 7 18.54 -55.61 25.59
C GLN A 7 18.38 -54.41 24.66
N GLU A 8 19.45 -53.65 24.44
CA GLU A 8 19.46 -52.55 23.49
C GLU A 8 19.08 -53.17 22.16
N PHE A 9 17.82 -52.98 21.77
CA PHE A 9 17.33 -53.42 20.49
C PHE A 9 18.20 -52.73 19.47
N ASP A 10 19.07 -53.49 18.82
CA ASP A 10 20.11 -52.92 17.98
C ASP A 10 19.48 -52.45 16.67
N ILE A 11 19.00 -51.20 16.68
CA ILE A 11 18.37 -50.54 15.54
C ILE A 11 19.34 -50.52 14.34
N SER A 12 20.65 -50.66 14.58
CA SER A 12 21.65 -50.73 13.50
C SER A 12 21.49 -51.98 12.63
N VAL A 13 21.07 -53.12 13.20
CA VAL A 13 20.80 -54.36 12.44
C VAL A 13 19.59 -54.16 11.54
N VAL A 14 18.52 -53.57 12.09
CA VAL A 14 17.30 -53.26 11.33
C VAL A 14 17.60 -52.25 10.21
N ALA A 15 18.36 -51.20 10.50
CA ALA A 15 18.77 -50.21 9.50
C ALA A 15 19.59 -50.85 8.36
N THR A 16 20.51 -51.75 8.70
CA THR A 16 21.33 -52.48 7.72
C THR A 16 20.48 -53.37 6.80
N ILE A 17 19.51 -54.12 7.37
CA ILE A 17 18.57 -54.95 6.60
C ILE A 17 17.70 -54.10 5.68
N LEU A 18 17.26 -52.95 6.17
CA LEU A 18 16.42 -52.02 5.43
C LEU A 18 17.20 -51.19 4.39
N GLY A 19 18.54 -51.28 4.38
CA GLY A 19 19.39 -50.50 3.48
C GLY A 19 19.44 -49.00 3.84
N VAL A 20 19.13 -48.66 5.08
CA VAL A 20 19.14 -47.29 5.60
C VAL A 20 20.53 -47.00 6.19
N PRO A 21 21.17 -45.87 5.86
CA PRO A 21 22.41 -45.43 6.51
C PRO A 21 22.31 -45.44 8.04
N ILE A 22 23.35 -45.91 8.72
CA ILE A 22 23.39 -46.04 10.19
C ILE A 22 23.17 -44.69 10.89
N GLU A 23 23.53 -43.59 10.23
CA GLU A 23 23.29 -42.23 10.71
C GLU A 23 21.81 -41.94 10.97
N TYR A 24 20.90 -42.50 10.17
CA TYR A 24 19.45 -42.36 10.33
C TYR A 24 18.82 -43.40 11.26
N ALA A 25 19.60 -44.36 11.78
CA ALA A 25 19.13 -45.38 12.71
C ALA A 25 18.96 -44.83 14.14
N LYS A 26 19.54 -43.66 14.43
CA LYS A 26 19.41 -43.02 15.73
C LYS A 26 18.03 -42.40 15.90
N MET A 27 17.52 -42.41 17.12
CA MET A 27 16.32 -41.64 17.47
C MET A 27 16.77 -40.22 17.80
N PRO A 28 16.08 -39.16 17.31
CA PRO A 28 14.76 -39.16 16.65
C PRO A 28 14.79 -39.32 15.11
N GLU A 29 15.96 -39.33 14.47
CA GLU A 29 16.13 -39.32 13.02
C GLU A 29 15.38 -40.47 12.33
N PHE A 30 15.37 -41.66 12.94
CA PHE A 30 14.63 -42.81 12.42
C PHE A 30 13.14 -42.55 12.23
N LEU A 31 12.50 -41.84 13.17
CA LEU A 31 11.09 -41.49 13.06
C LEU A 31 10.84 -40.55 11.88
N TYR A 32 11.71 -39.55 11.70
CA TYR A 32 11.55 -38.52 10.67
C TYR A 32 11.93 -39.01 9.26
N PHE A 33 13.01 -39.78 9.13
CA PHE A 33 13.56 -40.17 7.83
C PHE A 33 13.09 -41.55 7.36
N VAL A 34 12.58 -42.41 8.25
CA VAL A 34 12.14 -43.77 7.89
C VAL A 34 10.64 -43.96 8.13
N VAL A 35 10.16 -43.71 9.35
CA VAL A 35 8.75 -44.02 9.71
C VAL A 35 7.78 -43.05 9.04
N LEU A 36 8.04 -41.75 9.13
CA LEU A 36 7.15 -40.73 8.57
C LEU A 36 6.99 -40.89 7.05
N PRO A 37 8.07 -41.05 6.26
CA PRO A 37 7.91 -41.22 4.83
C PRO A 37 7.31 -42.57 4.44
N PHE A 38 7.56 -43.62 5.24
CA PHE A 38 6.87 -44.91 5.08
C PHE A 38 5.35 -44.72 5.20
N ILE A 39 4.87 -44.04 6.24
CA ILE A 39 3.44 -43.77 6.44
C ILE A 39 2.87 -42.94 5.29
N CYS A 40 3.60 -41.93 4.81
CA CYS A 40 3.17 -41.09 3.69
C CYS A 40 2.99 -41.90 2.40
N VAL A 41 3.98 -42.72 2.03
CA VAL A 41 3.90 -43.54 0.80
C VAL A 41 2.87 -44.65 0.94
N PHE A 42 2.75 -45.26 2.12
CA PHE A 42 1.70 -46.21 2.43
C PHE A 42 0.31 -45.60 2.24
N ALA A 43 0.05 -44.43 2.84
CA ALA A 43 -1.22 -43.72 2.71
C ALA A 43 -1.53 -43.34 1.26
N ALA A 44 -0.53 -42.88 0.50
CA ALA A 44 -0.67 -42.55 -0.91
C ALA A 44 -1.05 -43.79 -1.74
N LEU A 45 -0.32 -44.90 -1.61
CA LEU A 45 -0.61 -46.16 -2.30
C LEU A 45 -1.98 -46.72 -1.92
N PHE A 46 -2.32 -46.68 -0.63
CA PHE A 46 -3.62 -47.12 -0.14
C PHE A 46 -4.76 -46.28 -0.72
N GLY A 47 -4.60 -44.95 -0.77
CA GLY A 47 -5.54 -44.03 -1.39
C GLY A 47 -5.74 -44.31 -2.87
N ILE A 48 -4.65 -44.46 -3.63
CA ILE A 48 -4.70 -44.79 -5.07
C ILE A 48 -5.42 -46.12 -5.31
N LEU A 49 -5.07 -47.19 -4.57
CA LEU A 49 -5.72 -48.49 -4.71
C LEU A 49 -7.21 -48.46 -4.35
N THR A 50 -7.59 -47.59 -3.41
CA THR A 50 -8.98 -47.38 -3.02
C THR A 50 -9.75 -46.65 -4.11
N GLU A 51 -9.16 -45.61 -4.70
CA GLU A 51 -9.79 -44.82 -5.77
C GLU A 51 -9.91 -45.60 -7.09
N LEU A 52 -8.90 -46.42 -7.42
CA LEU A 52 -8.95 -47.35 -8.57
C LEU A 52 -10.00 -48.45 -8.40
N ARG A 53 -10.56 -48.62 -7.20
CA ARG A 53 -11.60 -49.62 -6.87
C ARG A 53 -11.21 -51.06 -7.23
N LEU A 54 -9.91 -51.36 -7.33
CA LEU A 54 -9.35 -52.68 -7.68
C LEU A 54 -9.94 -53.80 -6.80
N PHE A 55 -10.15 -53.53 -5.51
CA PHE A 55 -10.80 -54.45 -4.57
C PHE A 55 -11.94 -53.77 -3.81
N ARG A 56 -12.92 -53.21 -4.54
CA ARG A 56 -14.07 -52.47 -3.96
C ARG A 56 -14.78 -53.20 -2.80
N ARG A 57 -14.85 -54.53 -2.82
CA ARG A 57 -15.55 -55.34 -1.80
C ARG A 57 -14.64 -55.76 -0.63
N ALA A 58 -13.32 -55.64 -0.76
CA ALA A 58 -12.35 -56.16 0.21
C ALA A 58 -11.30 -55.09 0.57
N TYR A 59 -11.73 -54.05 1.31
CA TYR A 59 -10.85 -52.94 1.73
C TYR A 59 -9.58 -53.40 2.47
N LYS A 60 -9.64 -54.51 3.21
CA LYS A 60 -8.50 -55.09 3.92
C LYS A 60 -7.40 -55.54 2.96
N ILE A 61 -7.75 -55.98 1.75
CA ILE A 61 -6.80 -56.39 0.74
C ILE A 61 -6.01 -55.18 0.24
N ASN A 62 -6.67 -54.04 -0.01
CA ASN A 62 -5.99 -52.79 -0.38
C ASN A 62 -4.97 -52.37 0.69
N PHE A 63 -5.32 -52.50 1.98
CA PHE A 63 -4.43 -52.19 3.09
C PHE A 63 -3.19 -53.09 3.10
N VAL A 64 -3.38 -54.41 2.99
CA VAL A 64 -2.27 -55.37 3.01
C VAL A 64 -1.36 -55.17 1.78
N ILE A 65 -1.94 -54.97 0.60
CA ILE A 65 -1.16 -54.76 -0.64
C ILE A 65 -0.37 -53.46 -0.57
N SER A 66 -1.00 -52.34 -0.18
CA SER A 66 -0.29 -51.06 -0.04
C SER A 66 0.85 -51.17 0.97
N PHE A 67 0.63 -51.83 2.11
CA PHE A 67 1.66 -52.03 3.13
C PHE A 67 2.83 -52.85 2.60
N ALA A 68 2.56 -53.97 1.93
CA ALA A 68 3.58 -54.82 1.32
C ALA A 68 4.39 -54.07 0.25
N LEU A 69 3.71 -53.29 -0.60
CA LEU A 69 4.36 -52.47 -1.62
C LEU A 69 5.25 -51.38 -1.01
N THR A 70 4.82 -50.72 0.06
CA THR A 70 5.65 -49.73 0.77
C THR A 70 6.89 -50.36 1.36
N PHE A 71 6.78 -51.55 1.97
CA PHE A 71 7.94 -52.30 2.48
C PHE A 71 8.91 -52.70 1.35
N MET A 72 8.41 -53.10 0.19
CA MET A 72 9.26 -53.36 -0.97
C MET A 72 10.00 -52.09 -1.41
N LEU A 73 9.30 -50.96 -1.55
CA LEU A 73 9.88 -49.67 -1.95
C LEU A 73 10.96 -49.17 -0.99
N LEU A 74 10.81 -49.46 0.31
CA LEU A 74 11.79 -49.13 1.34
C LEU A 74 13.14 -49.80 1.06
N ARG A 75 13.15 -51.09 0.70
CA ARG A 75 14.38 -51.86 0.44
C ARG A 75 15.15 -51.39 -0.79
N PHE A 76 14.45 -50.94 -1.82
CA PHE A 76 15.06 -50.55 -3.09
C PHE A 76 15.67 -49.13 -3.09
N GLY A 77 15.53 -48.37 -1.99
CA GLY A 77 15.96 -46.97 -1.95
C GLY A 77 15.12 -46.02 -2.84
N ILE A 78 14.16 -46.55 -3.59
CA ILE A 78 13.21 -45.80 -4.43
C ILE A 78 12.37 -44.86 -3.57
N LEU A 79 12.10 -45.23 -2.31
CA LEU A 79 11.38 -44.39 -1.36
C LEU A 79 12.05 -43.01 -1.20
N LEU A 80 13.37 -42.97 -1.01
CA LEU A 80 14.12 -41.72 -0.84
C LEU A 80 14.09 -40.87 -2.11
N LEU A 81 14.21 -41.49 -3.28
CA LEU A 81 14.11 -40.80 -4.57
C LEU A 81 12.71 -40.20 -4.75
N LEU A 82 11.66 -40.95 -4.42
CA LEU A 82 10.27 -40.50 -4.51
C LEU A 82 9.97 -39.35 -3.55
N ILE A 83 10.43 -39.43 -2.29
CA ILE A 83 10.30 -38.35 -1.31
C ILE A 83 11.01 -37.10 -1.80
N ASN A 84 12.26 -37.22 -2.27
CA ASN A 84 13.02 -36.06 -2.73
C ASN A 84 12.37 -35.42 -3.96
N THR A 85 11.86 -36.24 -4.86
CA THR A 85 11.12 -35.78 -6.06
C THR A 85 9.84 -35.06 -5.64
N LEU A 86 9.07 -35.66 -4.72
CA LEU A 86 7.83 -35.07 -4.22
C LEU A 86 8.10 -33.75 -3.49
N TYR A 87 9.14 -33.70 -2.66
CA TYR A 87 9.56 -32.48 -1.95
C TYR A 87 9.98 -31.38 -2.93
N THR A 88 10.74 -31.73 -3.98
CA THR A 88 11.14 -30.79 -5.03
C THR A 88 9.92 -30.24 -5.78
N ILE A 89 8.98 -31.11 -6.15
CA ILE A 89 7.74 -30.74 -6.82
C ILE A 89 6.89 -29.84 -5.90
N SER A 90 6.70 -30.22 -4.63
CA SER A 90 5.94 -29.44 -3.65
C SER A 90 6.58 -28.07 -3.39
N ALA A 91 7.91 -28.00 -3.32
CA ALA A 91 8.62 -26.73 -3.19
C ALA A 91 8.40 -25.83 -4.42
N ALA A 92 8.43 -26.41 -5.63
CA ALA A 92 8.11 -25.68 -6.86
C ALA A 92 6.66 -25.14 -6.86
N PHE A 93 5.70 -25.97 -6.45
CA PHE A 93 4.31 -25.52 -6.32
C PHE A 93 4.14 -24.42 -5.27
N ALA A 94 4.80 -24.54 -4.12
CA ALA A 94 4.78 -23.51 -3.08
C ALA A 94 5.37 -22.19 -3.59
N ALA A 95 6.48 -22.25 -4.35
CA ALA A 95 7.07 -21.07 -4.98
C ALA A 95 6.14 -20.41 -6.02
N ILE A 96 5.46 -21.21 -6.85
CA ILE A 96 4.47 -20.72 -7.81
C ILE A 96 3.28 -20.07 -7.11
N ALA A 97 2.74 -20.72 -6.07
CA ALA A 97 1.62 -20.19 -5.29
C ALA A 97 2.01 -18.88 -4.59
N PHE A 98 3.22 -18.82 -4.03
CA PHE A 98 3.78 -17.59 -3.46
C PHE A 98 3.90 -16.48 -4.51
N ALA A 99 4.47 -16.76 -5.68
CA ALA A 99 4.60 -15.79 -6.75
C ALA A 99 3.22 -15.28 -7.24
N ALA A 100 2.24 -16.17 -7.37
CA ALA A 100 0.88 -15.80 -7.75
C ALA A 100 0.23 -14.89 -6.70
N LEU A 101 0.30 -15.26 -5.42
CA LEU A 101 -0.22 -14.44 -4.31
C LEU A 101 0.51 -13.10 -4.21
N PHE A 102 1.82 -13.08 -4.46
CA PHE A 102 2.63 -11.87 -4.44
C PHE A 102 2.24 -10.91 -5.57
N ILE A 103 2.10 -11.42 -6.80
CA ILE A 103 1.70 -10.62 -7.97
C ILE A 103 0.29 -10.07 -7.78
N VAL A 104 -0.67 -10.92 -7.38
CA VAL A 104 -2.06 -10.51 -7.15
C VAL A 104 -2.16 -9.54 -5.98
N GLY A 105 -1.51 -9.84 -4.85
CA GLY A 105 -1.52 -9.01 -3.65
C GLY A 105 -0.89 -7.64 -3.90
N THR A 106 0.28 -7.60 -4.54
CA THR A 106 0.94 -6.34 -4.92
C THR A 106 0.10 -5.57 -5.94
N GLY A 107 -0.45 -6.24 -6.95
CA GLY A 107 -1.30 -5.62 -7.96
C GLY A 107 -2.55 -4.96 -7.36
N LEU A 108 -3.27 -5.67 -6.48
CA LEU A 108 -4.43 -5.14 -5.77
C LEU A 108 -4.05 -3.98 -4.83
N TRP A 109 -2.92 -4.09 -4.14
CA TRP A 109 -2.44 -3.03 -3.25
C TRP A 109 -2.07 -1.76 -4.03
N VAL A 110 -1.32 -1.88 -5.12
CA VAL A 110 -0.96 -0.75 -6.00
C VAL A 110 -2.22 -0.14 -6.62
N TYR A 111 -3.16 -0.97 -7.08
CA TYR A 111 -4.41 -0.49 -7.68
C TYR A 111 -5.28 0.27 -6.67
N GLY A 112 -5.46 -0.27 -5.46
CA GLY A 112 -6.21 0.39 -4.39
C GLY A 112 -5.57 1.71 -3.98
N ARG A 113 -4.26 1.70 -3.72
CA ARG A 113 -3.52 2.87 -3.27
C ARG A 113 -3.45 3.95 -4.34
N SER A 114 -3.31 3.58 -5.61
CA SER A 114 -3.34 4.54 -6.73
C SER A 114 -4.67 5.30 -6.77
N ARG A 115 -5.81 4.63 -6.58
CA ARG A 115 -7.11 5.34 -6.59
C ARG A 115 -7.29 6.30 -5.41
N GLU A 116 -6.79 5.93 -4.23
CA GLU A 116 -6.81 6.82 -3.06
C GLU A 116 -5.94 8.06 -3.30
N PHE A 117 -4.68 7.86 -3.72
CA PHE A 117 -3.76 8.97 -3.98
C PHE A 117 -4.27 9.87 -5.11
N TYR A 118 -4.63 9.33 -6.27
CA TYR A 118 -5.11 10.17 -7.36
C TYR A 118 -6.47 10.80 -7.06
N GLY A 119 -7.38 10.10 -6.38
CA GLY A 119 -8.72 10.59 -6.09
C GLY A 119 -8.74 11.73 -5.07
N GLU A 120 -8.01 11.57 -3.96
CA GLU A 120 -8.02 12.56 -2.89
C GLU A 120 -7.12 13.76 -3.21
N TYR A 121 -5.91 13.53 -3.73
CA TYR A 121 -5.01 14.63 -4.09
C TYR A 121 -5.55 15.47 -5.23
N TYR A 122 -6.16 14.85 -6.25
CA TYR A 122 -6.71 15.61 -7.38
C TYR A 122 -7.91 16.47 -6.95
N LYS A 123 -8.79 15.93 -6.09
CA LYS A 123 -9.90 16.71 -5.54
C LYS A 123 -9.42 17.86 -4.65
N ALA A 124 -8.44 17.61 -3.78
CA ALA A 124 -7.85 18.66 -2.96
C ALA A 124 -7.22 19.76 -3.85
N TYR A 125 -6.45 19.37 -4.86
CA TYR A 125 -5.83 20.30 -5.80
C TYR A 125 -6.87 21.17 -6.53
N GLN A 126 -7.95 20.57 -7.05
CA GLN A 126 -9.03 21.31 -7.71
C GLN A 126 -9.68 22.35 -6.77
N ILE A 127 -9.92 21.99 -5.51
CA ILE A 127 -10.49 22.93 -4.52
C ILE A 127 -9.56 24.12 -4.29
N TYR A 128 -8.25 23.87 -4.19
CA TYR A 128 -7.27 24.94 -4.03
C TYR A 128 -7.13 25.82 -5.28
N GLU A 129 -7.16 25.21 -6.47
CA GLU A 129 -7.09 25.91 -7.75
C GLU A 129 -8.29 26.84 -7.95
N GLU A 130 -9.51 26.33 -7.73
CA GLU A 130 -10.75 27.12 -7.82
C GLU A 130 -10.75 28.29 -6.82
N ARG A 131 -10.27 28.05 -5.59
CA ARG A 131 -10.15 29.10 -4.57
C ARG A 131 -9.11 30.15 -4.94
N ALA A 132 -7.98 29.73 -5.51
CA ALA A 132 -6.93 30.63 -5.97
C ALA A 132 -7.41 31.51 -7.14
N GLU A 133 -8.14 30.93 -8.10
CA GLU A 133 -8.73 31.65 -9.23
C GLU A 133 -9.78 32.68 -8.76
N LYS A 134 -10.65 32.28 -7.83
CA LYS A 134 -11.64 33.20 -7.24
C LYS A 134 -10.98 34.39 -6.53
N LEU A 135 -9.95 34.14 -5.71
CA LEU A 135 -9.18 35.19 -5.05
C LEU A 135 -8.48 36.12 -6.05
N ALA A 136 -7.94 35.57 -7.13
CA ALA A 136 -7.32 36.37 -8.19
C ALA A 136 -8.35 37.30 -8.88
N GLY A 137 -9.56 36.80 -9.12
CA GLY A 137 -10.68 37.62 -9.62
C GLY A 137 -11.04 38.76 -8.67
N GLU A 138 -11.20 38.47 -7.39
CA GLU A 138 -11.54 39.47 -6.37
C GLU A 138 -10.44 40.55 -6.19
N ILE A 139 -9.15 40.17 -6.30
CA ILE A 139 -8.04 41.14 -6.27
C ILE A 139 -8.10 42.06 -7.49
N LYS A 140 -8.43 41.52 -8.67
CA LYS A 140 -8.57 42.30 -9.90
C LYS A 140 -9.71 43.31 -9.81
N GLU A 141 -10.86 42.92 -9.26
CA GLU A 141 -11.99 43.83 -9.03
C GLU A 141 -11.62 44.98 -8.08
N LEU A 142 -10.89 44.68 -7.00
CA LEU A 142 -10.37 45.70 -6.08
C LEU A 142 -9.38 46.64 -6.76
N ASP A 143 -8.52 46.13 -7.64
CA ASP A 143 -7.57 46.96 -8.41
C ASP A 143 -8.30 47.93 -9.35
N ASP A 144 -9.37 47.47 -10.01
CA ASP A 144 -10.21 48.31 -10.86
C ASP A 144 -11.01 49.35 -10.05
N GLU A 145 -11.45 49.02 -8.83
CA GLU A 145 -12.11 49.95 -7.91
C GLU A 145 -11.14 51.02 -7.37
N ILE A 146 -9.96 50.62 -6.91
CA ILE A 146 -8.89 51.54 -6.48
C ILE A 146 -8.53 52.50 -7.61
N LYS A 147 -8.43 52.01 -8.84
CA LYS A 147 -8.13 52.84 -10.01
C LYS A 147 -9.21 53.90 -10.23
N ARG A 148 -10.49 53.50 -10.25
CA ARG A 148 -11.63 54.42 -10.41
C ARG A 148 -11.68 55.48 -9.31
N GLU A 149 -11.47 55.07 -8.06
CA GLU A 149 -11.51 55.96 -6.91
C GLU A 149 -10.30 56.91 -6.88
N THR A 150 -9.14 56.48 -7.37
CA THR A 150 -7.95 57.33 -7.57
C THR A 150 -8.20 58.36 -8.67
N GLU A 151 -8.80 57.97 -9.79
CA GLU A 151 -9.20 58.91 -10.86
C GLU A 151 -10.25 59.92 -10.38
N HIS A 152 -11.13 59.52 -9.46
CA HIS A 152 -12.08 60.42 -8.80
C HIS A 152 -11.37 61.41 -7.88
N TYR A 153 -10.47 60.92 -7.02
CA TYR A 153 -9.64 61.74 -6.14
C TYR A 153 -8.89 62.84 -6.91
N VAL A 154 -8.20 62.48 -8.00
CA VAL A 154 -7.41 63.41 -8.81
C VAL A 154 -8.29 64.51 -9.43
N ARG A 155 -9.51 64.17 -9.86
CA ARG A 155 -10.47 65.15 -10.40
C ARG A 155 -10.94 66.13 -9.32
N VAL A 156 -11.37 65.62 -8.16
CA VAL A 156 -11.82 66.45 -7.03
C VAL A 156 -10.68 67.32 -6.50
N GLU A 157 -9.44 66.82 -6.48
CA GLU A 157 -8.26 67.58 -6.06
C GLU A 157 -7.97 68.75 -7.01
N ALA A 158 -8.08 68.53 -8.31
CA ALA A 158 -7.93 69.60 -9.31
C ALA A 158 -9.00 70.69 -9.13
N GLU A 159 -10.25 70.31 -8.88
CA GLU A 159 -11.34 71.25 -8.60
C GLU A 159 -11.13 72.01 -7.28
N TYR A 160 -10.65 71.32 -6.24
CA TYR A 160 -10.31 71.93 -4.96
C TYR A 160 -9.26 73.04 -5.14
N ARG A 161 -8.15 72.72 -5.82
CA ARG A 161 -7.06 73.67 -6.07
C ARG A 161 -7.53 74.88 -6.87
N LYS A 162 -8.40 74.65 -7.86
CA LYS A 162 -9.01 75.73 -8.64
C LYS A 162 -9.89 76.63 -7.76
N ALA A 163 -10.80 76.06 -6.98
CA ALA A 163 -11.68 76.80 -6.08
C ALA A 163 -10.91 77.61 -5.01
N GLU A 164 -9.83 77.03 -4.49
CA GLU A 164 -8.91 77.69 -3.55
C GLU A 164 -8.20 78.88 -4.20
N SER A 165 -7.67 78.72 -5.42
CA SER A 165 -7.04 79.82 -6.17
C SER A 165 -8.00 80.95 -6.53
N GLU A 166 -9.28 80.64 -6.71
CA GLU A 166 -10.35 81.60 -7.02
C GLU A 166 -10.96 82.26 -5.76
N GLY A 167 -10.49 81.90 -4.54
CA GLY A 167 -11.00 82.44 -3.27
C GLY A 167 -12.41 81.96 -2.89
N ARG A 168 -12.89 80.85 -3.48
CA ARG A 168 -14.22 80.29 -3.22
C ARG A 168 -14.21 79.37 -2.01
N TRP A 169 -13.99 79.93 -0.82
CA TRP A 169 -13.77 79.17 0.43
C TRP A 169 -14.86 78.16 0.80
N ALA A 170 -16.14 78.49 0.55
CA ALA A 170 -17.25 77.58 0.82
C ALA A 170 -17.23 76.33 -0.08
N ALA A 171 -16.85 76.49 -1.36
CA ALA A 171 -16.70 75.37 -2.30
C ALA A 171 -15.46 74.53 -1.94
N ALA A 172 -14.33 75.19 -1.66
CA ALA A 172 -13.10 74.53 -1.25
C ALA A 172 -13.30 73.68 0.03
N SER A 173 -14.09 74.17 0.99
CA SER A 173 -14.38 73.42 2.22
C SER A 173 -15.17 72.13 1.96
N ARG A 174 -16.16 72.16 1.06
CA ARG A 174 -16.92 70.95 0.66
C ARG A 174 -16.05 69.94 -0.07
N LEU A 175 -15.24 70.41 -1.02
CA LEU A 175 -14.32 69.54 -1.77
C LEU A 175 -13.25 68.93 -0.86
N ARG A 176 -12.81 69.65 0.19
CA ARG A 176 -11.90 69.11 1.20
C ARG A 176 -12.52 67.96 2.00
N GLU A 177 -13.78 68.10 2.41
CA GLU A 177 -14.50 67.00 3.08
C GLU A 177 -14.66 65.79 2.16
N GLU A 178 -14.93 66.02 0.87
CA GLU A 178 -15.03 64.96 -0.13
C GLU A 178 -13.69 64.25 -0.35
N LEU A 179 -12.58 64.98 -0.50
CA LEU A 179 -11.22 64.41 -0.55
C LEU A 179 -10.88 63.58 0.69
N ALA A 180 -11.31 64.03 1.88
CA ALA A 180 -11.13 63.27 3.11
C ALA A 180 -11.92 61.94 3.10
N ARG A 181 -13.12 61.92 2.52
CA ARG A 181 -13.92 60.69 2.36
C ARG A 181 -13.28 59.74 1.33
N ILE A 182 -12.86 60.26 0.18
CA ILE A 182 -12.24 59.47 -0.90
C ILE A 182 -10.92 58.86 -0.41
N SER A 183 -10.07 59.64 0.27
CA SER A 183 -8.80 59.13 0.83
C SER A 183 -9.02 58.06 1.89
N ALA A 184 -10.04 58.20 2.74
CA ALA A 184 -10.42 57.15 3.70
C ALA A 184 -10.90 55.86 3.01
N ASN A 185 -11.68 55.98 1.92
CA ASN A 185 -12.11 54.82 1.13
C ASN A 185 -10.93 54.13 0.42
N LEU A 186 -10.02 54.89 -0.18
CA LEU A 186 -8.79 54.36 -0.79
C LEU A 186 -7.96 53.57 0.23
N GLY A 187 -7.79 54.09 1.45
CA GLY A 187 -7.10 53.38 2.52
C GLY A 187 -7.77 52.05 2.89
N ARG A 188 -9.11 52.02 2.95
CA ARG A 188 -9.87 50.79 3.17
C ARG A 188 -9.67 49.79 2.03
N LEU A 189 -9.80 50.21 0.78
CA LEU A 189 -9.63 49.34 -0.39
C LEU A 189 -8.21 48.76 -0.47
N GLN A 190 -7.18 49.57 -0.19
CA GLN A 190 -5.79 49.10 -0.15
C GLN A 190 -5.58 48.04 0.95
N SER A 191 -6.14 48.25 2.14
CA SER A 191 -6.04 47.25 3.23
C SER A 191 -6.74 45.92 2.87
N LEU A 192 -7.91 45.97 2.21
CA LEU A 192 -8.64 44.80 1.74
C LEU A 192 -7.85 44.06 0.66
N ARG A 193 -7.25 44.79 -0.28
CA ARG A 193 -6.40 44.21 -1.31
C ARG A 193 -5.19 43.49 -0.70
N GLU A 194 -4.50 44.11 0.24
CA GLU A 194 -3.36 43.49 0.92
C GLU A 194 -3.75 42.24 1.70
N GLN A 195 -4.90 42.27 2.39
CA GLN A 195 -5.44 41.10 3.07
C GLN A 195 -5.70 39.95 2.08
N LYS A 196 -6.46 40.21 1.01
CA LYS A 196 -6.77 39.18 0.00
C LYS A 196 -5.52 38.67 -0.71
N ARG A 197 -4.53 39.53 -0.94
CA ARG A 197 -3.23 39.12 -1.51
C ARG A 197 -2.48 38.17 -0.58
N LYS A 198 -2.48 38.42 0.73
CA LYS A 198 -1.90 37.50 1.72
C LYS A 198 -2.66 36.16 1.73
N GLU A 199 -3.99 36.19 1.75
CA GLU A 199 -4.82 34.99 1.66
C GLU A 199 -4.57 34.19 0.38
N HIS A 200 -4.41 34.86 -0.76
CA HIS A 200 -4.06 34.22 -2.03
C HIS A 200 -2.67 33.57 -1.97
N LEU A 201 -1.66 34.26 -1.45
CA LEU A 201 -0.31 33.71 -1.30
C LEU A 201 -0.28 32.51 -0.34
N GLU A 202 -1.05 32.55 0.75
CA GLU A 202 -1.20 31.41 1.66
C GLU A 202 -1.90 30.24 0.99
N THR A 203 -2.97 30.50 0.23
CA THR A 203 -3.69 29.46 -0.54
C THR A 203 -2.79 28.81 -1.57
N VAL A 204 -2.01 29.60 -2.32
CA VAL A 204 -1.02 29.10 -3.29
C VAL A 204 0.11 28.33 -2.60
N ARG A 205 0.56 28.79 -1.43
CA ARG A 205 1.58 28.06 -0.66
C ARG A 205 1.07 26.71 -0.16
N GLN A 206 -0.20 26.62 0.21
CA GLN A 206 -0.85 25.38 0.65
C GLN A 206 -1.18 24.44 -0.52
N SER A 207 -1.39 24.96 -1.73
CA SER A 207 -1.72 24.17 -2.92
C SER A 207 -0.50 23.48 -3.55
N VAL A 208 0.72 23.78 -3.09
CA VAL A 208 1.97 23.14 -3.51
C VAL A 208 2.52 22.21 -2.42
N PRO A 209 1.87 21.10 -2.06
CA PRO A 209 2.60 19.94 -1.59
C PRO A 209 3.04 19.18 -2.85
N LEU A 210 4.00 19.73 -3.59
CA LEU A 210 4.76 18.87 -4.50
C LEU A 210 5.39 17.81 -3.59
N PRO A 211 5.08 16.51 -3.75
CA PRO A 211 5.85 15.50 -3.05
C PRO A 211 7.30 15.76 -3.42
N GLU A 212 8.14 16.09 -2.43
CA GLU A 212 9.58 16.09 -2.64
C GLU A 212 9.88 14.74 -3.30
N ARG A 213 10.32 14.79 -4.57
CA ARG A 213 10.78 13.59 -5.27
C ARG A 213 11.95 13.05 -4.43
N LYS A 214 11.65 12.10 -3.55
CA LYS A 214 12.64 11.27 -2.89
C LYS A 214 13.21 10.26 -3.87
#